data_AF-A0AAD5KM13-F1
#
_entry.id   AF-A0AAD5KM13-F1
#
_cell.length_a   1.000
_cell.length_b   1.000
_cell.length_c   1.000
_cell.angle_alpha   90.00
_cell.angle_beta   90.00
_cell.angle_gamma   90.00
#
_symmetry.space_group_name_H-M   'P 1'
#
loop_
_entity.id
_entity.type
_entity.pdbx_description
1 polymer ?
#
loop_
_entity_poly.entity_id
_entity_poly.type
_entity_poly.pdbx_seq_one_letter_code
_entity_poly.pdbx_strand_id
1 'polypeptide(L)' 'KGHRASHCKHKERPLIEIKKKGRPATQCKRCRELRTKRQLHVKCDCNDDNNNLGKPF' A
#
# COMPACT_ATOMS: atom_id res chain seq x y z
N LYS A 1 21.57 11.43 -12.34
CA LYS A 1 20.46 11.06 -13.25
C LYS A 1 20.52 9.54 -13.43
N GLY A 2 19.53 8.80 -12.93
CA GLY A 2 19.64 7.37 -12.63
C GLY A 2 19.68 6.46 -13.86
N HIS A 3 20.62 5.51 -13.87
CA HIS A 3 20.70 4.46 -14.89
C HIS A 3 19.66 3.37 -14.63
N ARG A 4 18.99 2.92 -15.69
CA ARG A 4 18.08 1.77 -15.63
C ARG A 4 18.92 0.51 -15.44
N ALA A 5 18.63 -0.27 -14.40
CA ALA A 5 19.29 -1.55 -14.12
C ALA A 5 19.27 -2.53 -15.32
N SER A 6 18.33 -2.33 -16.26
CA SER A 6 18.21 -3.08 -17.52
C SER A 6 19.43 -2.98 -18.46
N HIS A 7 20.24 -1.91 -18.38
CA HIS A 7 21.43 -1.71 -19.22
C HIS A 7 22.75 -1.88 -18.46
N CYS A 8 22.69 -2.32 -17.21
CA CYS A 8 23.84 -2.46 -16.33
C CYS A 8 24.53 -3.81 -16.58
N LYS A 9 25.69 -3.83 -17.25
CA LYS A 9 26.52 -5.03 -17.52
C LYS A 9 27.48 -5.39 -16.37
N HIS A 10 27.15 -5.05 -15.12
CA HIS A 10 28.02 -5.37 -13.99
C HIS A 10 27.92 -6.87 -13.64
N LYS A 11 29.01 -7.62 -13.86
CA LYS A 11 29.15 -9.06 -13.52
C LYS A 11 29.56 -9.32 -12.07
N GLU A 12 29.77 -8.28 -11.27
CA GLU A 12 30.40 -8.37 -9.96
C GLU A 12 29.40 -8.58 -8.81
N ARG A 13 28.10 -8.45 -9.07
CA ARG A 13 27.06 -8.59 -8.04
C ARG A 13 26.17 -9.79 -8.37
N PRO A 14 26.03 -10.78 -7.48
CA PRO A 14 25.11 -11.89 -7.70
C PRO A 14 23.68 -11.38 -7.84
N LEU A 15 22.99 -11.84 -8.89
CA LEU A 15 21.60 -11.48 -9.16
C LEU A 15 20.71 -12.21 -8.15
N ILE A 16 20.35 -11.53 -7.07
CA ILE A 16 19.39 -12.05 -6.10
C ILE A 16 17.97 -11.99 -6.66
N GLU A 17 17.27 -13.11 -6.67
CA GLU A 17 15.84 -13.16 -6.98
C GLU A 17 15.04 -12.49 -5.84
N ILE A 18 14.80 -11.19 -5.97
CA ILE A 18 13.94 -10.46 -5.05
C ILE A 18 12.49 -10.87 -5.32
N LYS A 19 11.92 -11.69 -4.44
CA LYS A 19 10.49 -12.00 -4.45
C LYS A 19 9.70 -10.69 -4.43
N LYS A 20 8.67 -10.59 -5.28
CA LYS A 20 7.80 -9.41 -5.36
C LYS A 20 7.06 -9.24 -4.02
N LYS A 21 7.64 -8.49 -3.09
CA LYS A 21 6.90 -8.01 -1.92
C LYS A 21 5.93 -6.96 -2.45
N GLY A 22 4.68 -7.37 -2.66
CA GLY A 22 3.63 -6.46 -3.12
C GLY A 22 3.53 -5.25 -2.20
N ARG A 23 3.11 -4.10 -2.74
CA ARG A 23 2.85 -2.91 -1.92
C ARG A 23 1.83 -3.31 -0.84
N PRO A 24 2.13 -3.10 0.46
CA PRO A 24 1.15 -3.37 1.50
C PRO A 24 -0.09 -2.52 1.27
N ALA A 25 -1.26 -3.06 1.64
CA ALA A 25 -2.51 -2.31 1.51
C ALA A 25 -2.43 -1.02 2.35
N THR A 26 -2.71 0.12 1.73
CA THR A 26 -2.68 1.44 2.39
C THR A 26 -3.91 1.72 3.24
N GLN A 27 -4.91 0.83 3.20
CA GLN A 27 -6.16 0.97 3.94
C GLN A 27 -6.38 -0.30 4.78
N CYS A 28 -6.90 -0.14 5.99
CA CYS A 28 -7.28 -1.25 6.84
C CYS A 28 -8.50 -2.01 6.26
N LYS A 29 -8.73 -3.24 6.72
CA LYS A 29 -9.86 -4.07 6.26
C LYS A 29 -11.21 -3.35 6.42
N ARG A 30 -11.44 -2.71 7.58
CA ARG A 30 -12.67 -1.93 7.88
C ARG A 30 -12.94 -0.83 6.86
N CYS A 31 -11.95 0.03 6.59
CA CYS A 31 -12.12 1.14 5.65
C CYS A 31 -12.34 0.64 4.22
N ARG A 32 -11.70 -0.47 3.86
CA ARG A 32 -11.92 -1.11 2.56
C ARG A 32 -13.35 -1.62 2.43
N GLU A 33 -13.89 -2.25 3.46
CA GLU A 33 -15.29 -2.71 3.48
C GLU A 33 -16.29 -1.54 3.44
N LEU A 34 -16.04 -0.44 4.15
CA LEU A 34 -16.90 0.74 4.11
C LEU A 34 -16.93 1.35 2.71
N ARG A 35 -15.79 1.38 2.01
CA ARG A 35 -15.71 1.83 0.63
C ARG A 35 -16.51 0.94 -0.32
N THR A 36 -16.47 -0.38 -0.14
CA THR A 36 -17.25 -1.30 -0.98
C THR A 36 -18.74 -1.27 -0.64
N LYS A 37 -19.10 -1.36 0.64
CA LYS A 37 -20.49 -1.49 1.11
C LYS A 37 -21.26 -0.18 1.02
N ARG A 38 -20.60 0.96 1.27
CA ARG A 38 -21.24 2.28 1.40
C ARG A 38 -20.71 3.32 0.41
N GLN A 39 -19.76 2.95 -0.46
CA GLN A 39 -19.15 3.86 -1.44
C GLN A 39 -18.47 5.08 -0.80
N LEU A 40 -18.12 4.99 0.48
CA LEU A 40 -17.50 6.07 1.22
C LEU A 40 -16.02 6.20 0.88
N HIS A 41 -15.64 7.35 0.33
CA HIS A 41 -14.28 7.70 -0.07
C HIS A 41 -13.63 8.62 0.98
N VAL A 42 -13.21 8.04 2.10
CA VAL A 42 -12.52 8.76 3.17
C VAL A 42 -11.07 8.29 3.32
N LYS A 43 -10.20 9.18 3.78
CA LYS A 43 -8.82 8.82 4.15
C LYS A 43 -8.86 7.82 5.31
N CYS A 44 -7.98 6.82 5.27
CA CYS A 44 -7.90 5.80 6.31
C CYS A 44 -7.00 6.31 7.44
N ASP A 45 -7.58 6.94 8.46
CA ASP A 45 -6.87 7.45 9.65
C ASP A 45 -6.98 6.49 10.87
N CYS A 46 -7.26 5.20 10.62
CA CYS A 46 -7.39 4.16 11.66
C CYS A 46 -6.14 3.90 12.53
N ASN A 47 -5.01 4.55 12.25
CA ASN A 47 -3.84 4.50 13.13
C ASN A 47 -3.97 5.44 14.35
N ASP A 48 -4.89 6.41 14.30
CA ASP A 48 -5.07 7.45 15.32
C ASP A 48 -6.31 7.20 16.20
N ASP A 49 -7.39 6.66 15.62
CA ASP A 49 -8.67 6.49 16.31
C ASP A 49 -9.03 5.01 16.52
N ASN A 50 -8.89 4.53 17.76
CA ASN A 50 -9.36 3.22 18.19
C ASN A 50 -10.90 3.11 18.30
N ASN A 51 -11.65 4.19 18.12
CA ASN A 51 -13.11 4.14 18.13
C ASN A 51 -13.67 5.42 17.52
N ASN A 52 -14.27 5.36 16.34
CA ASN A 52 -15.26 6.37 15.99
C ASN A 52 -16.40 5.71 15.23
N LEU A 53 -17.45 5.49 16.02
CA LEU A 53 -18.79 5.03 15.71
C LEU A 53 -19.42 5.96 14.67
N GLY A 54 -20.17 5.37 13.74
CA GLY A 54 -20.71 6.05 12.56
C GLY A 54 -21.49 7.33 12.88
N LYS A 55 -20.90 8.47 12.52
CA LYS A 55 -21.63 9.74 12.43
C LYS A 55 -22.20 9.86 11.02
N PRO A 56 -23.53 9.78 10.84
CA PRO A 56 -24.15 10.26 9.60
C PRO A 56 -24.07 11.79 9.58
N PHE A 57 -23.88 12.35 8.39
CA PHE A 57 -24.41 13.67 8.07
C PHE A 57 -25.93 13.53 7.87
#